data_AF-A0A2S4YCK3-F1
#
_entry.id   AF-A0A2S4YCK3-F1
#
_cell.length_a   1.000
_cell.length_b   1.000
_cell.length_c   1.000
_cell.angle_alpha   90.00
_cell.angle_beta   90.00
_cell.angle_gamma   90.00
#
_symmetry.space_group_name_H-M   'P 1'
#
loop_
_entity.id
_entity.type
_entity.pdbx_description
1 polymer ?
#
loop_
_entity_poly.entity_id
_entity_poly.type
_entity_poly.pdbx_seq_one_letter_code
_entity_poly.pdbx_strand_id
1 'polypeptide(L)' 'MAGGARQAAQWLSAAEVARLRDVPPGTVYRLASEHRWRRDKRAGRTYYWAQDVEDSFRTTRRTARTG' A
#
# COMPACT_ATOMS: atom_id res chain seq x y z
N MET A 1 -3.05 -17.52 17.63
CA MET A 1 -2.81 -17.27 16.20
C MET A 1 -2.45 -15.81 15.99
N ALA A 2 -1.17 -15.48 15.83
CA ALA A 2 -0.70 -14.14 15.47
C ALA A 2 0.70 -14.28 14.84
N GLY A 3 0.74 -14.75 13.60
CA GLY A 3 1.98 -14.94 12.85
C GLY A 3 1.75 -14.53 11.41
N GLY A 4 2.13 -13.30 11.06
CA GLY A 4 2.01 -12.82 9.68
C GLY A 4 2.67 -11.49 9.36
N ALA A 5 3.32 -10.83 10.32
CA ALA A 5 3.85 -9.48 10.13
C ALA A 5 5.34 -9.41 9.78
N ARG A 6 5.99 -10.51 9.40
CA ARG A 6 7.47 -10.52 9.28
C ARG A 6 8.07 -10.90 7.93
N GLN A 7 7.26 -11.12 6.88
CA GLN A 7 7.77 -11.37 5.53
C GLN A 7 6.98 -10.64 4.43
N ALA A 8 6.63 -9.37 4.64
CA ALA A 8 6.02 -8.48 3.63
C ALA A 8 7.01 -8.07 2.51
N ALA A 9 7.92 -8.96 2.13
CA ALA A 9 8.99 -8.68 1.20
C ALA A 9 8.52 -8.96 -0.23
N GLN A 10 7.91 -7.95 -0.85
CA GLN A 10 8.30 -7.38 -2.15
C GLN A 10 7.09 -6.81 -2.90
N TRP A 11 6.01 -7.57 -3.09
CA TRP A 11 4.87 -7.14 -3.92
C TRP A 11 3.52 -7.41 -3.24
N LEU A 12 2.69 -6.38 -3.09
CA LEU A 12 1.37 -6.42 -2.43
C LEU A 12 0.25 -6.05 -3.42
N SER A 13 -0.87 -6.77 -3.41
CA SER A 13 -2.04 -6.36 -4.20
C SER A 13 -2.77 -5.17 -3.56
N ALA A 14 -3.57 -4.45 -4.34
CA ALA A 14 -4.39 -3.34 -3.84
C ALA A 14 -5.31 -3.76 -2.66
N ALA A 15 -5.87 -4.96 -2.73
CA ALA A 15 -6.76 -5.50 -1.70
C ALA A 15 -6.00 -5.82 -0.39
N GLU A 16 -4.78 -6.35 -0.49
CA GLU A 16 -3.93 -6.57 0.67
C GLU A 16 -3.50 -5.26 1.31
N VAL A 17 -3.09 -4.27 0.52
CA VAL A 17 -2.73 -2.94 1.04
C VAL A 17 -3.91 -2.29 1.76
N ALA A 18 -5.12 -2.37 1.19
CA ALA A 18 -6.34 -1.84 1.80
C ALA A 18 -6.61 -2.48 3.18
N ARG A 19 -6.48 -3.81 3.29
CA ARG A 19 -6.65 -4.53 4.56
C ARG A 19 -5.52 -4.26 5.56
N LEU A 20 -4.27 -4.18 5.10
CA LEU A 20 -3.09 -3.95 5.95
C LEU A 20 -3.06 -2.54 6.55
N ARG A 21 -3.60 -1.57 5.83
CA ARG A 21 -3.56 -0.15 6.21
C ARG A 21 -4.91 0.38 6.70
N ASP A 22 -5.94 -0.47 6.68
CA ASP A 22 -7.31 -0.13 7.04
C ASP A 22 -7.83 1.11 6.27
N VAL A 23 -7.60 1.12 4.95
CA VAL A 23 -8.03 2.23 4.08
C VAL A 23 -8.90 1.75 2.93
N PRO A 24 -9.76 2.63 2.38
CA PRO A 24 -10.51 2.33 1.17
C PRO A 24 -9.57 2.03 -0.02
N PRO A 25 -9.96 1.14 -0.95
CA PRO A 25 -9.19 0.86 -2.17
C PRO A 25 -8.94 2.12 -3.00
N GLY A 26 -9.89 3.06 -3.02
CA GLY A 26 -9.73 4.35 -3.70
C GLY A 26 -8.55 5.16 -3.18
N THR A 27 -8.30 5.14 -1.87
CA THR A 27 -7.11 5.78 -1.26
C THR A 27 -5.83 5.08 -1.68
N VAL A 28 -5.85 3.75 -1.80
CA VAL A 28 -4.69 2.98 -2.30
C VAL A 28 -4.36 3.39 -3.73
N TYR A 29 -5.35 3.45 -4.62
CA TYR A 29 -5.13 3.88 -6.02
C TYR A 29 -4.69 5.35 -6.12
N ARG A 30 -5.24 6.23 -5.28
CA ARG A 30 -4.82 7.64 -5.22
C ARG A 30 -3.36 7.77 -4.82
N LEU A 31 -2.97 7.17 -3.69
CA LEU A 31 -1.58 7.17 -3.21
C LEU A 31 -0.64 6.50 -4.21
N ALA A 32 -1.06 5.42 -4.84
CA ALA A 32 -0.27 4.74 -5.87
C ALA A 32 0.02 5.64 -7.08
N SER A 33 -0.94 6.47 -7.50
CA SER A 33 -0.73 7.45 -8.56
C SER A 33 0.08 8.66 -8.09
N GLU A 34 -0.24 9.23 -6.93
CA GLU A 34 0.43 10.42 -6.37
C GLU A 34 1.91 10.16 -6.11
N HIS A 35 2.24 9.01 -5.53
CA HIS A 35 3.61 8.61 -5.20
C HIS A 35 4.26 7.74 -6.28
N ARG A 36 3.58 7.54 -7.43
CA ARG A 36 4.04 6.71 -8.55
C ARG A 36 4.61 5.37 -8.10
N TRP A 37 3.83 4.60 -7.34
CA TRP A 37 4.26 3.30 -6.83
C TRP A 37 4.72 2.40 -7.96
N ARG A 38 5.82 1.68 -7.74
CA ARG A 38 6.25 0.61 -8.62
C ARG A 38 5.16 -0.43 -8.66
N ARG A 39 4.69 -0.71 -9.88
CA ARG A 39 3.67 -1.70 -10.17
C ARG A 39 4.26 -2.80 -11.03
N ASP A 40 3.96 -4.04 -10.68
CA ASP A 40 4.32 -5.21 -11.46
C ASP A 40 3.06 -6.00 -11.80
N LYS A 41 2.92 -6.36 -13.07
CA LYS A 41 1.80 -7.18 -13.53
C LYS A 41 2.27 -8.63 -13.57
N ARG A 42 1.77 -9.44 -12.65
CA ARG A 42 2.04 -10.89 -12.61
C ARG A 42 0.74 -11.66 -12.77
N ALA A 43 0.69 -12.58 -13.72
CA ALA A 43 -0.44 -13.49 -13.93
C ALA A 43 -1.81 -12.77 -13.96
N GLY A 44 -1.91 -11.63 -14.65
CA GLY A 44 -3.15 -10.86 -14.77
C GLY A 44 -3.54 -10.01 -13.55
N ARG A 45 -2.71 -9.99 -12.50
CA ARG A 45 -2.91 -9.17 -11.30
C ARG A 45 -1.86 -8.07 -11.21
N THR A 46 -2.27 -6.91 -10.71
CA THR A 46 -1.38 -5.78 -10.45
C THR A 46 -0.95 -5.83 -8.98
N TYR A 47 0.36 -5.84 -8.78
CA TYR A 47 0.97 -5.77 -7.47
C TYR A 47 1.81 -4.49 -7.35
N TYR A 48 1.92 -3.99 -6.13
CA TYR A 48 2.64 -2.78 -5.78
C TYR A 48 3.80 -3.09 -4.84
N TRP A 49 4.89 -2.35 -4.96
CA TRP A 49 6.04 -2.57 -4.12
C TRP A 49 5.76 -2.16 -2.67
N ALA A 50 6.03 -3.05 -1.71
CA ALA A 50 5.69 -2.83 -0.31
C ALA A 50 6.38 -1.58 0.28
N GLN A 51 7.59 -1.25 -0.18
CA GLN A 51 8.34 -0.10 0.32
C GLN A 51 7.73 1.23 -0.14
N ASP A 52 7.16 1.30 -1.35
CA ASP A 52 6.49 2.51 -1.85
C ASP A 52 5.19 2.77 -1.07
N VAL A 53 4.49 1.69 -0.69
CA VAL A 53 3.35 1.73 0.23
C VAL A 53 3.80 2.33 1.56
N GLU A 54 4.81 1.75 2.20
CA GLU A 54 5.34 2.26 3.49
C GLU A 54 5.74 3.73 3.41
N ASP A 55 6.45 4.14 2.36
CA ASP A 55 6.90 5.51 2.15
C ASP A 55 5.72 6.50 2.06
N SER A 56 4.68 6.10 1.33
CA SER A 56 3.47 6.91 1.13
C SER A 56 2.61 6.99 2.39
N PHE A 57 2.55 5.92 3.18
CA PHE A 57 1.87 5.97 4.48
C PHE A 57 2.68 6.71 5.55
N ARG A 58 4.02 6.77 5.41
CA ARG A 58 4.87 7.61 6.26
C ARG A 58 4.67 9.10 5.95
N THR A 59 4.50 9.46 4.68
CA THR A 59 4.29 10.87 4.30
C THR A 59 2.87 11.35 4.62
N THR A 60 1.84 10.50 4.47
CA THR A 60 0.44 10.89 4.73
C THR A 60 0.13 11.12 6.23
N ARG A 61 0.92 10.55 7.16
CA ARG A 61 0.81 10.88 8.59
C ARG A 61 1.06 12.37 8.89
N ARG A 62 1.62 13.13 7.96
CA ARG A 62 1.77 14.59 8.07
C ARG A 62 0.53 15.36 7.62
N THR A 63 -0.38 14.74 6.87
CA THR A 63 -1.57 15.38 6.31
C THR A 63 -2.86 15.05 7.07
N ALA A 64 -2.82 14.13 8.04
CA ALA A 64 -3.89 13.91 9.01
C ALA A 64 -3.69 14.79 10.27
N ARG A 65 -3.63 16.11 10.08
CA ARG A 65 -3.88 17.10 11.15
C ARG A 65 -4.76 18.21 10.57
N THR A 66 -6.02 17.86 10.36
CA THR A 66 -7.12 18.83 10.28
C THR A 66 -8.34 18.15 10.91
N GLY A 67 -8.82 18.76 11.99
CA GLY A 67 -9.87 18.28 12.88
C GLY A 67 -9.67 18.91 14.24
#